data_AF-A0A427KE70-F1
#
_entry.id   AF-A0A427KE70-F1
#
_cell.length_a   1.000
_cell.length_b   1.000
_cell.length_c   1.000
_cell.angle_alpha   90.00
_cell.angle_beta   90.00
_cell.angle_gamma   90.00
#
_symmetry.space_group_name_H-M   'P 1'
#
loop_
_entity.id
_entity.type
_entity.pdbx_description
1 polymer ?
#
loop_
_entity_poly.entity_id
_entity_poly.type
_entity_poly.pdbx_seq_one_letter_code
_entity_poly.pdbx_strand_id
1 'polypeptide(L)'
;MKSAIVGIVDSLGRLKVKNLVTQKKVDNNRTTDYKFCNYLYVTDYNMSFNDQSPIFNTSLGYGDVKVVVDNEDSRTLNINGDHDFYFGTVYNNDKLLNICQRNILEKALKQLNLKNIYVKAGVELEFYVYKMKGDSYDGEKIVDYDTDYDFNQTISYHDLWDQLFELLSGAKIPVEGMKCECGYGQFEINLRYTDAAKVADDVVLAKHLIKVYLAEKGYNCTFMAKPDINDSGSGMHVHLSLHNKDGNRICNDSYKQFWLGILHYLNDWLYFYAPNINSYKRLSNGSWTPVKSDFANDNRMSAIRLINEPKDRFEFRVPGADASIYLVMTAVIYSGLAGIHNDCLNLDTNKNILLSFSEAILAFKNSSLVKESLGSEVHEHFYTIAQNEILSFSKHITDFELKRYFKHC
;
A
#
# COMPACT_ATOMS: atom_id res chain seq x y z
N MET A 1 21.36 -24.41 9.98
CA MET A 1 21.86 -23.09 9.52
C MET A 1 20.64 -22.21 9.32
N LYS A 2 20.53 -21.07 10.02
CA LYS A 2 19.40 -20.14 9.89
C LYS A 2 19.61 -19.32 8.62
N SER A 3 18.84 -19.51 7.55
CA SER A 3 19.02 -18.70 6.34
C SER A 3 18.48 -17.28 6.54
N ALA A 4 19.02 -16.33 5.79
CA ALA A 4 18.59 -14.93 5.81
C ALA A 4 17.91 -14.57 4.49
N ILE A 5 16.92 -13.68 4.56
CA ILE A 5 16.14 -13.19 3.42
C ILE A 5 16.28 -11.67 3.40
N VAL A 6 16.75 -11.13 2.28
CA VAL A 6 16.78 -9.68 2.06
C VAL A 6 15.69 -9.32 1.06
N GLY A 7 14.87 -8.33 1.40
CA GLY A 7 13.76 -7.85 0.59
C GLY A 7 13.94 -6.38 0.17
N ILE A 8 13.51 -6.07 -1.04
CA ILE A 8 13.33 -4.70 -1.54
C ILE A 8 11.89 -4.51 -2.02
N VAL A 9 11.40 -3.27 -2.01
CA VAL A 9 10.05 -2.94 -2.48
C VAL A 9 10.17 -2.19 -3.81
N ASP A 10 9.64 -2.80 -4.87
CA ASP A 10 9.74 -2.24 -6.21
C ASP A 10 8.72 -1.12 -6.48
N SER A 11 8.75 -0.56 -7.68
CA SER A 11 7.89 0.56 -8.09
C SER A 11 6.40 0.24 -8.11
N LEU A 12 5.99 -1.03 -8.04
CA LEU A 12 4.58 -1.46 -7.93
C LEU A 12 4.20 -1.87 -6.50
N GLY A 13 5.10 -1.73 -5.53
CA GLY A 13 4.87 -2.09 -4.13
C GLY A 13 5.02 -3.58 -3.86
N ARG A 14 5.63 -4.32 -4.78
CA ARG A 14 5.84 -5.76 -4.63
C ARG A 14 7.12 -6.00 -3.85
N LEU A 15 7.06 -6.90 -2.87
CA LEU A 15 8.24 -7.36 -2.16
C LEU A 15 9.04 -8.33 -3.04
N LYS A 16 10.26 -7.95 -3.40
CA LYS A 16 11.21 -8.78 -4.15
C LYS A 16 12.29 -9.25 -3.19
N VAL A 17 12.53 -10.56 -3.13
CA VAL A 17 13.42 -11.15 -2.12
C VAL A 17 14.55 -11.96 -2.73
N LYS A 18 15.64 -12.12 -1.96
CA LYS A 18 16.74 -13.04 -2.25
C LYS A 18 17.04 -13.87 -0.99
N ASN A 19 17.03 -15.19 -1.13
CA ASN A 19 17.46 -16.11 -0.07
C ASN A 19 18.99 -16.18 -0.03
N LEU A 20 19.55 -16.11 1.16
CA LEU A 20 20.98 -16.11 1.41
C LEU A 20 21.37 -17.35 2.20
N VAL A 21 22.32 -18.13 1.67
CA VAL A 21 22.94 -19.24 2.38
C VAL A 21 24.04 -18.69 3.27
N THR A 22 23.96 -18.99 4.56
CA THR A 22 24.79 -18.45 5.64
C THR A 22 26.28 -18.76 5.51
N GLN A 23 27.00 -17.90 4.80
CA GLN A 23 28.42 -17.59 5.05
C GLN A 23 28.71 -16.08 4.99
N LYS A 24 27.85 -15.28 4.36
CA LYS A 24 27.79 -13.83 4.56
C LYS A 24 26.84 -13.53 5.72
N LYS A 25 27.26 -13.82 6.96
CA LYS A 25 26.55 -13.29 8.13
C LYS A 25 26.50 -11.76 8.00
N VAL A 26 25.40 -11.16 8.44
CA VAL A 26 25.29 -9.72 8.59
C VAL A 26 26.13 -9.29 9.80
N ASP A 27 27.43 -9.57 9.75
CA ASP A 27 28.39 -9.19 10.78
C ASP A 27 28.76 -7.71 10.55
N ASN A 28 28.75 -6.93 11.65
CA ASN A 28 29.02 -5.49 11.76
C ASN A 28 27.88 -4.53 11.39
N ASN A 29 26.73 -4.59 12.06
CA ASN A 29 25.62 -3.59 12.11
C ASN A 29 25.04 -3.01 10.78
N ARG A 30 25.68 -3.22 9.63
CA ARG A 30 25.32 -2.81 8.27
C ARG A 30 26.14 -3.65 7.30
N THR A 31 25.53 -4.63 6.64
CA THR A 31 26.21 -5.29 5.50
C THR A 31 25.88 -4.52 4.23
N THR A 32 26.92 -4.16 3.47
CA THR A 32 26.82 -3.14 2.42
C THR A 32 26.67 -3.67 1.00
N ASP A 33 26.69 -4.99 0.75
CA ASP A 33 26.95 -5.49 -0.61
C ASP A 33 25.89 -6.46 -1.16
N TYR A 34 24.64 -6.36 -0.70
CA TYR A 34 23.56 -7.09 -1.37
C TYR A 34 23.23 -6.43 -2.71
N LYS A 35 22.96 -7.25 -3.73
CA LYS A 35 22.72 -6.80 -5.09
C LYS A 35 21.43 -7.37 -5.65
N PHE A 36 20.64 -6.49 -6.24
CA PHE A 36 19.45 -6.80 -7.01
C PHE A 36 19.59 -6.16 -8.38
N CYS A 37 19.14 -6.84 -9.43
CA CYS A 37 19.16 -6.26 -10.77
C CYS A 37 18.10 -5.14 -10.85
N ASN A 38 18.49 -4.00 -11.42
CA ASN A 38 17.68 -2.80 -11.47
C ASN A 38 16.41 -2.93 -12.35
N TYR A 39 16.32 -3.96 -13.20
CA TYR A 39 15.14 -4.24 -14.02
C TYR A 39 13.86 -4.46 -13.19
N LEU A 40 14.01 -4.90 -11.94
CA LEU A 40 12.88 -5.14 -11.03
C LEU A 40 12.02 -3.90 -10.83
N TYR A 41 12.56 -2.70 -11.02
CA TYR A 41 11.83 -1.43 -10.92
C TYR A 41 11.11 -1.01 -12.20
N VAL A 42 11.28 -1.75 -13.31
CA VAL A 42 10.68 -1.43 -14.61
C VAL A 42 9.90 -2.60 -15.18
N THR A 43 9.29 -3.41 -14.31
CA THR A 43 8.44 -4.54 -14.73
C THR A 43 7.01 -4.37 -14.26
N ASP A 44 6.07 -4.86 -15.05
CA ASP A 44 4.65 -4.96 -14.68
C ASP A 44 4.37 -6.16 -13.75
N TYR A 45 3.10 -6.37 -13.38
CA TYR A 45 2.68 -7.49 -12.51
C TYR A 45 3.04 -8.87 -13.05
N ASN A 46 3.20 -9.02 -14.37
CA ASN A 46 3.59 -10.27 -15.04
C ASN A 46 5.10 -10.38 -15.28
N MET A 47 5.90 -9.49 -14.68
CA MET A 47 7.34 -9.37 -14.91
C MET A 47 7.72 -9.00 -16.36
N SER A 48 6.80 -8.41 -17.13
CA SER A 48 7.08 -7.90 -18.48
C SER A 48 7.78 -6.55 -18.41
N PHE A 49 8.78 -6.35 -19.27
CA PHE A 49 9.62 -5.16 -19.26
C PHE A 49 8.89 -3.91 -19.77
N ASN A 50 9.10 -2.80 -19.07
CA ASN A 50 8.78 -1.45 -19.51
C ASN A 50 10.07 -0.70 -19.85
N ASP A 51 10.37 -0.58 -21.13
CA ASP A 51 11.61 0.06 -21.58
C ASP A 51 11.57 1.59 -21.62
N GLN A 52 10.44 2.19 -21.26
CA GLN A 52 10.21 3.65 -21.39
C GLN A 52 10.60 4.45 -20.15
N SER A 53 11.08 3.79 -19.08
CA SER A 53 11.47 4.49 -17.85
C SER A 53 12.74 5.33 -18.07
N PRO A 54 12.79 6.58 -17.55
CA PRO A 54 13.95 7.46 -17.71
C PRO A 54 15.14 7.06 -16.83
N ILE A 55 14.92 6.22 -15.80
CA ILE A 55 15.93 5.87 -14.80
C ILE A 55 16.65 4.57 -15.17
N PHE A 56 15.88 3.55 -15.57
CA PHE A 56 16.38 2.27 -16.05
C PHE A 56 15.67 1.91 -17.34
N ASN A 57 16.43 1.44 -18.32
CA ASN A 57 15.97 0.96 -19.62
C ASN A 57 17.11 0.17 -20.30
N THR A 58 16.79 -0.50 -21.40
CA THR A 58 17.66 -1.38 -22.16
C THR A 58 18.89 -0.65 -22.68
N SER A 59 18.77 0.63 -23.05
CA SER A 59 19.90 1.43 -23.53
C SER A 59 20.94 1.74 -22.44
N LEU A 60 20.51 1.82 -21.18
CA LEU A 60 21.39 2.03 -20.01
C LEU A 60 21.98 0.72 -19.45
N GLY A 61 21.45 -0.42 -19.89
CA GLY A 61 21.81 -1.73 -19.35
C GLY A 61 21.21 -2.01 -17.98
N TYR A 62 20.74 -3.25 -17.77
CA TYR A 62 20.17 -3.67 -16.50
C TYR A 62 21.24 -4.14 -15.52
N GLY A 63 21.93 -3.18 -14.90
CA GLY A 63 22.96 -3.43 -13.88
C GLY A 63 22.40 -3.78 -12.49
N ASP A 64 23.29 -3.86 -11.51
CA ASP A 64 22.93 -4.09 -10.11
C ASP A 64 22.72 -2.80 -9.34
N VAL A 65 21.70 -2.76 -8.48
CA VAL A 65 21.57 -1.81 -7.38
C VAL A 65 22.12 -2.40 -6.10
N LYS A 66 22.72 -1.55 -5.27
CA LYS A 66 23.24 -1.90 -3.95
C LYS A 66 22.14 -1.84 -2.91
N VAL A 67 22.11 -2.80 -2.00
CA VAL A 67 21.12 -2.87 -0.93
C VAL A 67 21.84 -2.96 0.41
N VAL A 68 21.47 -2.05 1.31
CA VAL A 68 21.97 -1.97 2.68
C VAL A 68 20.83 -2.34 3.62
N VAL A 69 21.11 -3.19 4.59
CA VAL A 69 20.14 -3.66 5.59
C VAL A 69 20.53 -3.18 6.98
N ASP A 70 19.53 -2.99 7.83
CA ASP A 70 19.70 -2.68 9.26
C ASP A 70 19.38 -3.92 10.10
N ASN A 71 20.28 -4.26 11.03
CA ASN A 71 20.10 -5.40 11.93
C ASN A 71 19.04 -5.16 12.99
N GLU A 72 18.85 -3.91 13.43
CA GLU A 72 17.86 -3.57 14.46
C GLU A 72 16.44 -3.74 13.94
N ASP A 73 16.26 -3.55 12.62
CA ASP A 73 14.99 -3.69 11.92
C ASP A 73 14.73 -5.14 11.42
N SER A 74 15.55 -6.10 11.81
CA SER A 74 15.36 -7.51 11.43
C SER A 74 14.07 -8.11 11.99
N ARG A 75 13.43 -8.97 11.18
CA ARG A 75 12.25 -9.77 11.53
C ARG A 75 12.63 -11.25 11.57
N THR A 76 11.84 -12.06 12.28
CA THR A 76 11.96 -13.52 12.21
C THR A 76 10.70 -14.07 11.55
N LEU A 77 10.86 -14.81 10.46
CA LEU A 77 9.77 -15.47 9.76
C LEU A 77 9.79 -16.94 10.12
N ASN A 78 8.74 -17.40 10.80
CA ASN A 78 8.60 -18.78 11.27
C ASN A 78 7.78 -19.60 10.27
N ILE A 79 8.24 -19.66 9.01
CA ILE A 79 7.57 -20.38 7.92
C ILE A 79 8.51 -21.49 7.47
N ASN A 80 8.15 -22.75 7.71
CA ASN A 80 8.97 -23.93 7.38
C ASN A 80 10.40 -23.88 7.99
N GLY A 81 10.51 -23.25 9.17
CA GLY A 81 11.76 -22.97 9.87
C GLY A 81 11.88 -21.48 10.22
N ASP A 82 12.90 -21.15 11.02
CA ASP A 82 13.15 -19.76 11.39
C ASP A 82 14.09 -19.11 10.37
N HIS A 83 13.65 -17.99 9.81
CA HIS A 83 14.41 -17.20 8.85
C HIS A 83 14.56 -15.76 9.35
N ASP A 84 15.77 -15.20 9.27
CA ASP A 84 15.92 -13.76 9.48
C ASP A 84 15.50 -13.01 8.21
N PHE A 85 14.70 -11.97 8.36
CA PHE A 85 14.23 -11.16 7.24
C PHE A 85 14.62 -9.69 7.43
N TYR A 86 15.07 -9.07 6.36
CA TYR A 86 15.56 -7.69 6.34
C TYR A 86 14.93 -6.90 5.20
N PHE A 87 14.39 -5.73 5.51
CA PHE A 87 14.08 -4.72 4.51
C PHE A 87 15.35 -3.95 4.12
N GLY A 88 15.54 -3.77 2.83
CA GLY A 88 16.71 -3.11 2.26
C GLY A 88 16.48 -1.66 1.88
N THR A 89 17.39 -0.77 2.29
CA THR A 89 17.56 0.56 1.71
C THR A 89 18.38 0.44 0.43
N VAL A 90 17.87 1.00 -0.67
CA VAL A 90 18.40 0.73 -2.01
C VAL A 90 19.18 1.92 -2.57
N TYR A 91 20.33 1.66 -3.18
CA TYR A 91 21.20 2.67 -3.77
C TYR A 91 21.56 2.30 -5.22
N ASN A 92 21.55 3.29 -6.10
CA ASN A 92 22.06 3.20 -7.46
C ASN A 92 23.23 4.16 -7.61
N ASN A 93 24.41 3.67 -7.96
CA ASN A 93 25.65 4.46 -8.03
C ASN A 93 25.86 5.33 -6.77
N ASP A 94 25.75 4.69 -5.60
CA ASP A 94 25.84 5.29 -4.24
C ASP A 94 24.85 6.42 -3.92
N LYS A 95 23.87 6.68 -4.80
CA LYS A 95 22.75 7.58 -4.54
C LYS A 95 21.52 6.79 -4.12
N LEU A 96 20.76 7.32 -3.16
CA LEU A 96 19.50 6.71 -2.73
C LEU A 96 18.56 6.56 -3.93
N LEU A 97 18.09 5.35 -4.20
CA LEU A 97 17.23 5.07 -5.34
C LEU A 97 15.78 5.47 -5.01
N ASN A 98 15.38 6.67 -5.42
CA ASN A 98 14.05 7.24 -5.13
C ASN A 98 12.91 6.71 -6.02
N ILE A 99 13.04 5.49 -6.54
CA ILE A 99 11.94 4.69 -7.12
C ILE A 99 11.69 3.40 -6.33
N CYS A 100 12.56 3.07 -5.38
CA CYS A 100 12.23 2.14 -4.30
C CYS A 100 11.26 2.81 -3.35
N GLN A 101 10.07 2.25 -3.19
CA GLN A 101 9.00 2.93 -2.47
C GLN A 101 9.32 3.12 -0.98
N ARG A 102 10.06 2.18 -0.37
CA ARG A 102 10.57 2.33 1.00
C ARG A 102 11.47 3.56 1.12
N ASN A 103 12.40 3.76 0.18
CA ASN A 103 13.29 4.93 0.16
C ASN A 103 12.51 6.25 -0.04
N ILE A 104 11.47 6.25 -0.89
CA ILE A 104 10.65 7.44 -1.13
C ILE A 104 9.94 7.86 0.16
N LEU A 105 9.35 6.90 0.89
CA LEU A 105 8.71 7.19 2.17
C LEU A 105 9.72 7.73 3.18
N GLU A 106 10.92 7.13 3.29
CA GLU A 106 11.98 7.65 4.17
C GLU A 106 12.35 9.10 3.83
N LYS A 107 12.42 9.44 2.54
CA LYS A 107 12.68 10.82 2.07
C LYS A 107 11.55 11.77 2.49
N ALA A 108 10.29 11.36 2.34
CA ALA A 108 9.13 12.15 2.74
C ALA A 108 9.10 12.38 4.27
N LEU A 109 9.35 11.34 5.06
CA LEU A 109 9.44 11.43 6.53
C LEU A 109 10.57 12.36 6.98
N LYS A 110 11.72 12.35 6.31
CA LYS A 110 12.80 13.31 6.59
C LYS A 110 12.35 14.77 6.41
N GLN A 111 11.51 15.07 5.42
CA GLN A 111 10.97 16.43 5.23
C GLN A 111 10.04 16.86 6.37
N LEU A 112 9.23 15.94 6.92
CA LEU A 112 8.42 16.20 8.11
C LEU A 112 9.27 16.42 9.37
N ASN A 113 10.28 15.58 9.56
CA ASN A 113 11.17 15.67 10.71
C ASN A 113 11.93 17.01 10.76
N LEU A 114 12.27 17.61 9.61
CA LEU A 114 12.85 18.96 9.54
C LEU A 114 11.93 20.05 10.14
N LYS A 115 10.63 19.78 10.25
CA LYS A 115 9.64 20.65 10.91
C LYS A 115 9.29 20.20 12.33
N ASN A 116 10.01 19.24 12.90
CA ASN A 116 9.70 18.60 14.18
C ASN A 116 8.32 17.94 14.23
N ILE A 117 7.82 17.46 13.08
CA ILE A 117 6.56 16.70 12.97
C ILE A 117 6.91 15.25 12.68
N TYR A 118 6.30 14.35 13.45
CA TYR A 118 6.44 12.91 13.35
C TYR A 118 5.07 12.30 13.13
N VAL A 119 4.97 11.26 12.31
CA VAL A 119 3.69 10.64 11.95
C VAL A 119 3.66 9.22 12.50
N LYS A 120 2.57 8.92 13.21
CA LYS A 120 2.19 7.54 13.53
C LYS A 120 0.99 7.16 12.69
N ALA A 121 0.96 5.91 12.25
CA ALA A 121 -0.12 5.35 11.47
C ALA A 121 -0.56 4.02 12.06
N GLY A 122 -1.84 3.68 11.96
CA GLY A 122 -2.41 2.34 12.14
C GLY A 122 -3.25 1.99 10.90
N VAL A 123 -3.42 0.71 10.60
CA VAL A 123 -4.04 0.28 9.33
C VAL A 123 -5.09 -0.78 9.56
N GLU A 124 -6.27 -0.54 8.99
CA GLU A 124 -7.30 -1.56 8.77
C GLU A 124 -7.09 -2.11 7.36
N LEU A 125 -6.83 -3.41 7.24
CA LEU A 125 -6.50 -4.04 5.97
C LEU A 125 -7.49 -5.15 5.64
N GLU A 126 -8.30 -4.91 4.61
CA GLU A 126 -9.31 -5.86 4.16
C GLU A 126 -8.79 -6.80 3.07
N PHE A 127 -9.27 -8.05 3.08
CA PHE A 127 -8.96 -9.04 2.06
C PHE A 127 -10.03 -10.13 1.98
N TYR A 128 -10.14 -10.76 0.82
CA TYR A 128 -11.03 -11.91 0.61
C TYR A 128 -10.26 -13.22 0.73
N VAL A 129 -10.93 -14.24 1.26
CA VAL A 129 -10.42 -15.61 1.36
C VAL A 129 -11.32 -16.56 0.58
N TYR A 130 -10.68 -17.46 -0.17
CA TYR A 130 -11.32 -18.44 -1.05
C TYR A 130 -10.84 -19.85 -0.70
N LYS A 131 -11.70 -20.84 -0.85
CA LYS A 131 -11.33 -22.25 -0.86
C LYS A 131 -10.42 -22.50 -2.05
N MET A 132 -9.30 -23.18 -1.85
CA MET A 132 -8.33 -23.39 -2.91
C MET A 132 -8.88 -24.31 -4.01
N LYS A 133 -8.86 -23.82 -5.25
CA LYS A 133 -9.13 -24.59 -6.48
C LYS A 133 -8.00 -24.36 -7.48
N GLY A 134 -6.77 -24.68 -7.08
CA GLY A 134 -5.55 -24.32 -7.83
C GLY A 134 -5.30 -22.80 -7.89
N ASP A 135 -4.54 -22.34 -8.89
CA ASP A 135 -4.20 -20.92 -9.12
C ASP A 135 -5.34 -20.10 -9.76
N SER A 136 -6.58 -20.57 -9.65
CA SER A 136 -7.72 -20.00 -10.36
C SER A 136 -8.38 -18.85 -9.58
N TYR A 137 -8.78 -17.80 -10.31
CA TYR A 137 -9.47 -16.62 -9.78
C TYR A 137 -10.99 -16.82 -9.63
N ASP A 138 -11.52 -18.00 -9.99
CA ASP A 138 -12.92 -18.40 -9.92
C ASP A 138 -13.20 -19.34 -8.71
N GLY A 139 -12.35 -19.28 -7.69
CA GLY A 139 -12.51 -20.04 -6.46
C GLY A 139 -13.81 -19.69 -5.71
N GLU A 140 -14.30 -20.65 -4.91
CA GLU A 140 -15.43 -20.41 -4.00
C GLU A 140 -14.95 -19.59 -2.80
N LYS A 141 -15.69 -18.57 -2.40
CA LYS A 141 -15.41 -17.82 -1.16
C LYS A 141 -15.46 -18.78 0.04
N ILE A 142 -14.63 -18.53 1.05
CA ILE A 142 -14.59 -19.37 2.25
C ILE A 142 -15.95 -19.41 2.98
N VAL A 143 -16.69 -18.30 2.91
CA VAL A 143 -18.08 -18.13 3.32
C VAL A 143 -18.84 -17.43 2.19
N ASP A 144 -20.09 -17.85 1.92
CA ASP A 144 -20.93 -17.41 0.80
C ASP A 144 -22.14 -16.54 1.24
N TYR A 145 -22.10 -15.99 2.44
CA TYR A 145 -23.12 -15.08 2.98
C TYR A 145 -22.48 -13.95 3.82
N ASP A 146 -23.26 -12.94 4.18
CA ASP A 146 -22.80 -11.78 4.97
C ASP A 146 -22.49 -12.21 6.41
N THR A 147 -21.26 -11.95 6.83
CA THR A 147 -20.74 -12.35 8.14
C THR A 147 -20.20 -11.16 8.93
N ASP A 148 -20.58 -9.93 8.58
CA ASP A 148 -20.08 -8.72 9.25
C ASP A 148 -20.29 -8.81 10.76
N TYR A 149 -19.18 -8.80 11.51
CA TYR A 149 -19.14 -9.00 12.96
C TYR A 149 -19.81 -10.31 13.49
N ASP A 150 -20.03 -11.33 12.66
CA ASP A 150 -20.69 -12.56 13.09
C ASP A 150 -19.83 -13.38 14.07
N PHE A 151 -20.37 -13.62 15.27
CA PHE A 151 -19.69 -14.35 16.34
C PHE A 151 -19.37 -15.80 15.96
N ASN A 152 -20.32 -16.51 15.35
CA ASN A 152 -20.14 -17.93 15.05
C ASN A 152 -19.03 -18.13 14.02
N GLN A 153 -18.92 -17.24 13.04
CA GLN A 153 -17.89 -17.26 12.02
C GLN A 153 -16.52 -16.88 12.55
N THR A 154 -16.43 -15.88 13.43
CA THR A 154 -15.18 -15.58 14.14
C THR A 154 -14.68 -16.81 14.93
N ILE A 155 -15.56 -17.52 15.64
CA ILE A 155 -15.18 -18.71 16.41
C ILE A 155 -14.87 -19.91 15.51
N SER A 156 -15.58 -20.08 14.39
CA SER A 156 -15.39 -21.22 13.48
C SER A 156 -14.00 -21.26 12.83
N TYR A 157 -13.36 -20.11 12.67
CA TYR A 157 -12.02 -19.99 12.11
C TYR A 157 -10.95 -19.60 13.14
N HIS A 158 -11.26 -19.68 14.44
CA HIS A 158 -10.35 -19.24 15.51
C HIS A 158 -8.95 -19.87 15.42
N ASP A 159 -8.86 -21.19 15.25
CA ASP A 159 -7.57 -21.90 15.16
C ASP A 159 -6.73 -21.48 13.93
N LEU A 160 -7.39 -21.12 12.83
CA LEU A 160 -6.74 -20.59 11.62
C LEU A 160 -6.14 -19.21 11.91
N TRP A 161 -6.85 -18.40 12.67
CA TRP A 161 -6.47 -17.04 12.98
C TRP A 161 -5.41 -16.93 14.07
N ASP A 162 -5.49 -17.75 15.12
CA ASP A 162 -4.47 -17.79 16.18
C ASP A 162 -3.08 -18.10 15.63
N GLN A 163 -2.98 -19.12 14.76
CA GLN A 163 -1.71 -19.49 14.13
C GLN A 163 -1.19 -18.39 13.20
N LEU A 164 -2.09 -17.67 12.50
CA LEU A 164 -1.71 -16.50 11.71
C LEU A 164 -1.18 -15.38 12.62
N PHE A 165 -1.82 -15.12 13.76
CA PHE A 165 -1.38 -14.10 14.71
C PHE A 165 -0.05 -14.45 15.35
N GLU A 166 0.20 -15.73 15.67
CA GLU A 166 1.49 -16.22 16.13
C GLU A 166 2.59 -15.97 15.09
N LEU A 167 2.31 -16.27 13.82
CA LEU A 167 3.25 -16.02 12.71
C LEU A 167 3.56 -14.52 12.56
N LEU A 168 2.54 -13.66 12.56
CA LEU A 168 2.72 -12.21 12.45
C LEU A 168 3.44 -11.63 13.68
N SER A 169 3.12 -12.12 14.88
CA SER A 169 3.79 -11.74 16.12
C SER A 169 5.28 -12.12 16.11
N GLY A 170 5.62 -13.32 15.64
CA GLY A 170 7.01 -13.74 15.40
C GLY A 170 7.76 -12.81 14.44
N ALA A 171 7.07 -12.31 13.42
CA ALA A 171 7.56 -11.30 12.50
C ALA A 171 7.53 -9.86 13.06
N LYS A 172 7.27 -9.68 14.36
CA LYS A 172 7.17 -8.36 15.05
C LYS A 172 6.13 -7.42 14.44
N ILE A 173 5.04 -7.97 13.90
CA ILE A 173 3.89 -7.26 13.35
C ILE A 173 2.78 -7.29 14.41
N PRO A 174 2.49 -6.17 15.10
CA PRO A 174 1.49 -6.15 16.15
C PRO A 174 0.08 -6.09 15.56
N VAL A 175 -0.64 -7.21 15.63
CA VAL A 175 -2.07 -7.28 15.30
C VAL A 175 -2.88 -6.79 16.50
N GLU A 176 -3.80 -5.86 16.28
CA GLU A 176 -4.73 -5.35 17.29
C GLU A 176 -6.03 -6.15 17.33
N GLY A 177 -6.49 -6.61 16.18
CA GLY A 177 -7.70 -7.40 16.04
C GLY A 177 -7.91 -7.88 14.62
N MET A 178 -8.95 -8.70 14.46
CA MET A 178 -9.44 -9.11 13.16
C MET A 178 -10.94 -9.34 13.25
N LYS A 179 -11.65 -9.08 12.15
CA LYS A 179 -13.08 -9.33 12.05
C LYS A 179 -13.47 -9.83 10.67
N CYS A 180 -14.64 -10.45 10.59
CA CYS A 180 -15.33 -10.68 9.34
C CYS A 180 -15.96 -9.35 8.88
N GLU A 181 -15.97 -9.12 7.57
CA GLU A 181 -16.52 -7.92 6.93
C GLU A 181 -17.84 -8.22 6.21
N CYS A 182 -18.49 -7.16 5.73
CA CYS A 182 -19.74 -7.24 4.96
C CYS A 182 -19.61 -8.00 3.62
N GLY A 183 -18.41 -8.10 3.06
CA GLY A 183 -18.16 -8.93 1.88
C GLY A 183 -18.16 -10.42 2.20
N TYR A 184 -18.70 -11.25 1.30
CA TYR A 184 -18.79 -12.69 1.52
C TYR A 184 -17.38 -13.31 1.53
N GLY A 185 -16.99 -13.88 2.67
CA GLY A 185 -15.62 -14.39 2.89
C GLY A 185 -14.56 -13.29 2.95
N GLN A 186 -14.96 -12.04 3.23
CA GLN A 186 -14.07 -10.91 3.47
C GLN A 186 -13.72 -10.81 4.95
N PHE A 187 -12.46 -10.49 5.23
CA PHE A 187 -11.93 -10.26 6.57
C PHE A 187 -11.15 -8.95 6.60
N GLU A 188 -11.10 -8.31 7.77
CA GLU A 188 -10.30 -7.14 8.05
C GLU A 188 -9.33 -7.46 9.19
N ILE A 189 -8.03 -7.30 8.95
CA ILE A 189 -7.01 -7.35 10.01
C ILE A 189 -6.58 -5.92 10.37
N ASN A 190 -6.60 -5.61 11.67
CA ASN A 190 -6.19 -4.30 12.19
C ASN A 190 -4.76 -4.40 12.72
N LEU A 191 -3.86 -3.62 12.15
CA LEU A 191 -2.49 -3.49 12.63
C LEU A 191 -2.39 -2.30 13.60
N ARG A 192 -1.82 -2.55 14.78
CA ARG A 192 -1.66 -1.53 15.82
C ARG A 192 -0.81 -0.39 15.29
N TYR A 193 -1.17 0.84 15.69
CA TYR A 193 -0.42 2.01 15.26
C TYR A 193 1.03 2.01 15.76
N THR A 194 1.95 2.45 14.91
CA THR A 194 3.34 2.74 15.25
C THR A 194 3.90 3.79 14.29
N ASP A 195 5.22 4.03 14.32
CA ASP A 195 5.87 4.99 13.41
C ASP A 195 5.61 4.63 11.94
N ALA A 196 5.34 5.64 11.11
CA ALA A 196 4.88 5.46 9.74
C ALA A 196 5.78 4.54 8.87
N ALA A 197 7.10 4.62 9.03
CA ALA A 197 8.02 3.74 8.31
C ALA A 197 7.83 2.26 8.73
N LYS A 198 7.71 2.01 10.03
CA LYS A 198 7.51 0.67 10.56
C LYS A 198 6.15 0.09 10.17
N VAL A 199 5.06 0.87 10.23
CA VAL A 199 3.75 0.41 9.75
C VAL A 199 3.77 0.06 8.27
N ALA A 200 4.51 0.83 7.45
CA ALA A 200 4.61 0.52 6.03
C ALA A 200 5.32 -0.83 5.78
N ASP A 201 6.42 -1.09 6.48
CA ASP A 201 7.13 -2.38 6.46
C ASP A 201 6.22 -3.52 6.98
N ASP A 202 5.50 -3.30 8.08
CA ASP A 202 4.62 -4.28 8.72
C ASP A 202 3.42 -4.64 7.80
N VAL A 203 2.79 -3.68 7.14
CA VAL A 203 1.67 -3.92 6.19
C VAL A 203 2.14 -4.73 4.98
N VAL A 204 3.28 -4.38 4.37
CA VAL A 204 3.78 -5.11 3.19
C VAL A 204 4.12 -6.54 3.56
N LEU A 205 4.82 -6.74 4.68
CA LEU A 205 5.15 -8.09 5.13
C LEU A 205 3.91 -8.88 5.52
N ALA A 206 2.93 -8.29 6.22
CA ALA A 206 1.68 -8.93 6.60
C ALA A 206 0.93 -9.48 5.38
N LYS A 207 0.77 -8.68 4.31
CA LYS A 207 0.11 -9.14 3.06
C LYS A 207 0.73 -10.42 2.51
N HIS A 208 2.06 -10.52 2.55
CA HIS A 208 2.78 -11.69 2.05
C HIS A 208 2.69 -12.88 3.01
N LEU A 209 2.83 -12.67 4.32
CA LEU A 209 2.72 -13.73 5.32
C LEU A 209 1.31 -14.32 5.36
N ILE A 210 0.27 -13.49 5.28
CA ILE A 210 -1.13 -13.94 5.20
C ILE A 210 -1.34 -14.83 3.97
N LYS A 211 -0.84 -14.42 2.80
CA LYS A 211 -0.94 -15.23 1.56
C LYS A 211 -0.25 -16.58 1.68
N VAL A 212 0.99 -16.59 2.20
CA VAL A 212 1.77 -17.82 2.35
C VAL A 212 1.11 -18.75 3.36
N TYR A 213 0.72 -18.23 4.51
CA TYR A 213 0.05 -19.00 5.56
C TYR A 213 -1.28 -19.60 5.06
N LEU A 214 -2.14 -18.81 4.44
CA LEU A 214 -3.42 -19.30 3.94
C LEU A 214 -3.23 -20.34 2.83
N ALA A 215 -2.25 -20.16 1.95
CA ALA A 215 -1.90 -21.16 0.94
C ALA A 215 -1.46 -22.49 1.58
N GLU A 216 -0.63 -22.46 2.63
CA GLU A 216 -0.25 -23.66 3.38
C GLU A 216 -1.45 -24.37 4.02
N LYS A 217 -2.53 -23.64 4.31
CA LYS A 217 -3.78 -24.16 4.88
C LYS A 217 -4.83 -24.55 3.82
N GLY A 218 -4.50 -24.50 2.54
CA GLY A 218 -5.45 -24.87 1.47
C GLY A 218 -6.46 -23.77 1.14
N TYR A 219 -6.11 -22.51 1.37
CA TYR A 219 -6.90 -21.34 0.99
C TYR A 219 -6.11 -20.41 0.05
N ASN A 220 -6.83 -19.62 -0.74
CA ASN A 220 -6.25 -18.49 -1.48
C ASN A 220 -6.78 -17.19 -0.87
N CYS A 221 -5.99 -16.12 -0.91
CA CYS A 221 -6.49 -14.80 -0.51
C CYS A 221 -6.04 -13.69 -1.46
N THR A 222 -6.81 -12.61 -1.49
CA THR A 222 -6.54 -11.45 -2.34
C THR A 222 -6.83 -10.15 -1.62
N PHE A 223 -5.94 -9.17 -1.84
CA PHE A 223 -6.09 -7.79 -1.41
C PHE A 223 -6.52 -6.89 -2.57
N MET A 224 -7.00 -7.49 -3.67
CA MET A 224 -7.53 -6.74 -4.81
C MET A 224 -8.65 -5.80 -4.33
N ALA A 225 -8.66 -4.55 -4.81
CA ALA A 225 -9.64 -3.56 -4.36
C ALA A 225 -11.08 -3.98 -4.66
N LYS A 226 -11.32 -4.70 -5.76
CA LYS A 226 -12.65 -5.16 -6.17
C LYS A 226 -12.57 -6.53 -6.86
N PRO A 227 -12.45 -7.64 -6.12
CA PRO A 227 -12.36 -8.96 -6.71
C PRO A 227 -13.71 -9.43 -7.32
N ASP A 228 -14.83 -8.98 -6.76
CA ASP A 228 -16.18 -9.27 -7.23
C ASP A 228 -16.94 -7.96 -7.42
N ILE A 229 -17.61 -7.80 -8.57
CA ILE A 229 -18.37 -6.58 -8.87
C ILE A 229 -19.63 -6.46 -7.99
N ASN A 230 -20.21 -7.59 -7.58
CA ASN A 230 -21.48 -7.63 -6.86
C ASN A 230 -21.32 -7.55 -5.34
N ASP A 231 -20.07 -7.59 -4.83
CA ASP A 231 -19.78 -7.64 -3.40
C ASP A 231 -19.05 -6.40 -2.91
N SER A 232 -18.70 -6.27 -1.63
CA SER A 232 -17.91 -5.16 -1.10
C SER A 232 -16.48 -5.10 -1.66
N GLY A 233 -15.88 -3.91 -1.68
CA GLY A 233 -14.47 -3.75 -2.07
C GLY A 233 -13.53 -3.91 -0.88
N SER A 234 -12.25 -4.19 -1.14
CA SER A 234 -11.21 -4.27 -0.11
C SER A 234 -10.51 -2.91 0.07
N GLY A 235 -10.71 -2.30 1.24
CA GLY A 235 -10.06 -1.06 1.69
C GLY A 235 -8.74 -1.25 2.43
N MET A 236 -7.95 -0.18 2.45
CA MET A 236 -6.83 0.00 3.38
C MET A 236 -7.03 1.33 4.10
N HIS A 237 -7.83 1.33 5.16
CA HIS A 237 -8.08 2.55 5.93
C HIS A 237 -6.86 2.87 6.78
N VAL A 238 -6.33 4.08 6.64
CA VAL A 238 -5.11 4.51 7.34
C VAL A 238 -5.50 5.53 8.40
N HIS A 239 -5.30 5.17 9.67
CA HIS A 239 -5.48 6.05 10.81
C HIS A 239 -4.18 6.80 11.09
N LEU A 240 -4.21 8.13 11.13
CA LEU A 240 -3.03 8.97 11.30
C LEU A 240 -3.12 9.93 12.48
N SER A 241 -1.99 10.13 13.15
CA SER A 241 -1.78 11.20 14.13
C SER A 241 -0.41 11.86 13.96
N LEU A 242 -0.36 13.16 14.25
CA LEU A 242 0.88 13.94 14.24
C LEU A 242 1.43 14.07 15.65
N HIS A 243 2.74 14.01 15.78
CA HIS A 243 3.47 14.10 17.05
C HIS A 243 4.63 15.07 16.93
N ASN A 244 5.01 15.70 18.05
CA ASN A 244 6.23 16.48 18.13
C ASN A 244 7.44 15.60 18.50
N LYS A 245 8.63 16.21 18.56
CA LYS A 245 9.88 15.51 18.93
C LYS A 245 9.88 14.83 20.31
N ASP A 246 9.01 15.29 21.21
CA ASP A 246 8.87 14.75 22.57
C ASP A 246 7.82 13.63 22.62
N GLY A 247 7.21 13.28 21.48
CA GLY A 247 6.19 12.25 21.35
C GLY A 247 4.75 12.72 21.64
N ASN A 248 4.56 13.99 22.00
CA ASN A 248 3.24 14.56 22.30
C ASN A 248 2.43 14.78 21.01
N ARG A 249 1.12 14.52 21.08
CA ARG A 249 0.22 14.72 19.94
C ARG A 249 0.10 16.20 19.56
N ILE A 250 0.11 16.47 18.25
CA ILE A 250 -0.15 17.79 17.68
C ILE A 250 -1.63 17.84 17.27
N CYS A 251 -2.41 18.70 17.92
CA CYS A 251 -3.85 18.85 17.69
C CYS A 251 -4.26 20.31 17.38
N ASN A 252 -3.30 21.13 16.93
CA ASN A 252 -3.49 22.56 16.64
C ASN A 252 -3.84 22.79 15.16
N ASP A 253 -3.80 24.04 14.71
CA ASP A 253 -4.08 24.38 13.31
C ASP A 253 -3.17 23.66 12.31
N SER A 254 -1.93 23.33 12.64
CA SER A 254 -1.06 22.55 11.75
C SER A 254 -1.62 21.15 11.49
N TYR A 255 -2.24 20.52 12.50
CA TYR A 255 -2.92 19.24 12.31
C TYR A 255 -4.13 19.39 11.37
N LYS A 256 -4.90 20.46 11.54
CA LYS A 256 -6.01 20.79 10.63
C LYS A 256 -5.54 21.00 9.20
N GLN A 257 -4.55 21.86 9.00
CA GLN A 257 -3.99 22.15 7.68
C GLN A 257 -3.37 20.91 7.02
N PHE A 258 -2.81 20.00 7.80
CA PHE A 258 -2.27 18.74 7.28
C PHE A 258 -3.35 17.91 6.58
N TRP A 259 -4.46 17.61 7.25
CA TRP A 259 -5.51 16.80 6.61
C TRP A 259 -6.32 17.59 5.56
N LEU A 260 -6.42 18.93 5.67
CA LEU A 260 -6.96 19.78 4.59
C LEU A 260 -6.09 19.68 3.32
N GLY A 261 -4.77 19.64 3.47
CA GLY A 261 -3.83 19.44 2.37
C GLY A 261 -4.06 18.12 1.63
N ILE A 262 -4.27 17.03 2.38
CA ILE A 262 -4.59 15.70 1.80
C ILE A 262 -5.82 15.77 0.91
N LEU A 263 -6.90 16.41 1.37
CA LEU A 263 -8.15 16.54 0.61
C LEU A 263 -7.99 17.46 -0.60
N HIS A 264 -7.26 18.56 -0.46
CA HIS A 264 -7.04 19.51 -1.54
C HIS A 264 -6.34 18.83 -2.73
N TYR A 265 -5.27 18.07 -2.45
CA TYR A 265 -4.44 17.37 -3.44
C TYR A 265 -4.82 15.91 -3.66
N LEU A 266 -6.01 15.47 -3.20
CA LEU A 266 -6.41 14.07 -3.27
C LEU A 266 -6.34 13.52 -4.70
N ASN A 267 -6.91 14.24 -5.67
CA ASN A 267 -6.96 13.80 -7.06
C ASN A 267 -5.59 13.84 -7.75
N ASP A 268 -4.67 14.73 -7.33
CA ASP A 268 -3.30 14.77 -7.83
C ASP A 268 -2.54 13.49 -7.50
N TRP A 269 -2.78 12.94 -6.30
CA TRP A 269 -2.15 11.73 -5.80
C TRP A 269 -3.01 10.47 -5.93
N LEU A 270 -4.19 10.54 -6.56
CA LEU A 270 -5.15 9.43 -6.56
C LEU A 270 -4.57 8.14 -7.15
N TYR A 271 -3.68 8.25 -8.13
CA TYR A 271 -2.92 7.11 -8.63
C TYR A 271 -2.20 6.33 -7.51
N PHE A 272 -1.64 6.98 -6.49
CA PHE A 272 -0.99 6.29 -5.38
C PHE A 272 -1.98 5.65 -4.40
N TYR A 273 -3.23 6.13 -4.34
CA TYR A 273 -4.29 5.57 -3.49
C TYR A 273 -5.10 4.46 -4.19
N ALA A 274 -5.19 4.52 -5.52
CA ALA A 274 -5.93 3.62 -6.40
C ALA A 274 -5.06 3.28 -7.63
N PRO A 275 -4.15 2.31 -7.50
CA PRO A 275 -2.99 2.15 -8.39
C PRO A 275 -3.25 1.46 -9.72
N ASN A 276 -4.46 0.95 -9.96
CA ASN A 276 -4.77 0.22 -11.18
C ASN A 276 -6.25 0.35 -11.57
N ILE A 277 -6.62 -0.19 -12.72
CA ILE A 277 -7.97 -0.10 -13.30
C ILE A 277 -9.04 -0.80 -12.44
N ASN A 278 -8.67 -1.82 -11.66
CA ASN A 278 -9.59 -2.48 -10.73
C ASN A 278 -9.95 -1.59 -9.54
N SER A 279 -9.01 -0.79 -9.04
CA SER A 279 -9.23 0.11 -7.89
C SER A 279 -10.41 1.06 -8.10
N TYR A 280 -10.63 1.53 -9.33
CA TYR A 280 -11.73 2.46 -9.64
C TYR A 280 -13.11 1.78 -9.66
N LYS A 281 -13.17 0.45 -9.77
CA LYS A 281 -14.42 -0.31 -9.58
C LYS A 281 -14.85 -0.36 -8.11
N ARG A 282 -13.91 -0.22 -7.17
CA ARG A 282 -14.21 0.00 -5.74
C ARG A 282 -14.74 1.41 -5.53
N LEU A 283 -14.04 2.42 -6.06
CA LEU A 283 -14.41 3.84 -5.92
C LEU A 283 -15.78 4.16 -6.53
N SER A 284 -16.15 3.55 -7.66
CA SER A 284 -17.41 3.83 -8.35
C SER A 284 -18.64 3.17 -7.72
N ASN A 285 -18.48 2.14 -6.88
CA ASN A 285 -19.59 1.34 -6.36
C ASN A 285 -20.27 1.95 -5.13
N GLY A 286 -19.67 2.94 -4.46
CA GLY A 286 -20.27 3.66 -3.33
C GLY A 286 -20.53 2.83 -2.04
N SER A 287 -20.30 1.52 -2.04
CA SER A 287 -20.39 0.68 -0.83
C SER A 287 -19.23 0.98 0.12
N TRP A 288 -19.51 1.74 1.19
CA TRP A 288 -18.56 2.14 2.26
C TRP A 288 -17.27 2.84 1.80
N THR A 289 -17.23 3.25 0.53
CA THR A 289 -16.08 3.87 -0.12
C THR A 289 -16.41 5.34 -0.41
N PRO A 290 -15.53 6.29 -0.07
CA PRO A 290 -15.77 7.70 -0.34
C PRO A 290 -15.80 8.00 -1.83
N VAL A 291 -16.72 8.87 -2.25
CA VAL A 291 -16.87 9.36 -3.63
C VAL A 291 -16.53 10.85 -3.79
N LYS A 292 -16.35 11.55 -2.67
CA LYS A 292 -16.02 12.98 -2.60
C LYS A 292 -14.72 13.18 -1.82
N SER A 293 -14.01 14.25 -2.15
CA SER A 293 -12.87 14.75 -1.36
C SER A 293 -13.39 15.60 -0.21
N ASP A 294 -13.95 14.94 0.80
CA ASP A 294 -14.59 15.58 1.95
C ASP A 294 -14.11 15.00 3.29
N PHE A 295 -14.56 15.63 4.37
CA PHE A 295 -14.36 15.14 5.72
C PHE A 295 -15.64 15.24 6.52
N ALA A 296 -15.78 14.38 7.52
CA ALA A 296 -16.84 14.48 8.50
C ALA A 296 -16.43 13.89 9.85
N ASN A 297 -17.10 14.34 10.91
CA ASN A 297 -16.91 13.78 12.24
C ASN A 297 -17.59 12.41 12.29
N ASP A 298 -16.80 11.39 12.64
CA ASP A 298 -17.26 10.02 12.84
C ASP A 298 -18.19 9.46 11.74
N ASN A 299 -17.93 9.81 10.48
CA ASN A 299 -18.72 9.35 9.33
C ASN A 299 -17.83 8.52 8.38
N ARG A 300 -18.18 7.24 8.20
CA ARG A 300 -17.43 6.30 7.35
C ARG A 300 -17.61 6.54 5.84
N MET A 301 -18.51 7.44 5.43
CA MET A 301 -18.73 7.79 4.02
C MET A 301 -17.81 8.89 3.50
N SER A 302 -17.15 9.64 4.39
CA SER A 302 -16.24 10.72 3.99
C SER A 302 -14.83 10.22 3.68
N ALA A 303 -14.09 10.92 2.82
CA ALA A 303 -12.70 10.57 2.50
C ALA A 303 -11.79 10.64 3.73
N ILE A 304 -11.97 11.66 4.57
CA ILE A 304 -11.34 11.76 5.89
C ILE A 304 -12.38 11.74 7.00
N ARG A 305 -12.36 10.69 7.82
CA ARG A 305 -13.17 10.61 9.05
C ARG A 305 -12.37 11.14 10.22
N LEU A 306 -12.86 12.18 10.89
CA LEU A 306 -12.24 12.71 12.10
C LEU A 306 -12.74 11.92 13.32
N ILE A 307 -11.82 11.44 14.16
CA ILE A 307 -12.12 10.51 15.26
C ILE A 307 -11.70 11.10 16.62
N ASN A 308 -12.47 10.78 17.67
CA ASN A 308 -12.29 11.17 19.08
C ASN A 308 -12.48 12.66 19.41
N GLU A 309 -12.62 12.94 20.71
CA GLU A 309 -12.37 14.24 21.32
C GLU A 309 -11.23 14.10 22.35
N PRO A 310 -10.13 14.89 22.26
CA PRO A 310 -9.83 15.80 21.16
C PRO A 310 -9.64 15.03 19.85
N LYS A 311 -10.00 15.67 18.72
CA LYS A 311 -9.81 15.13 17.36
C LYS A 311 -8.33 15.07 17.00
N ASP A 312 -7.63 14.14 17.61
CA ASP A 312 -6.18 13.97 17.55
C ASP A 312 -5.73 12.85 16.61
N ARG A 313 -6.72 12.25 15.91
CA ARG A 313 -6.58 11.18 14.93
C ARG A 313 -7.64 11.33 13.84
N PHE A 314 -7.20 11.15 12.60
CA PHE A 314 -8.10 11.06 11.45
C PHE A 314 -7.87 9.75 10.71
N GLU A 315 -8.90 9.24 10.07
CA GLU A 315 -8.86 8.04 9.24
C GLU A 315 -9.02 8.46 7.77
N PHE A 316 -8.04 8.08 6.94
CA PHE A 316 -8.08 8.26 5.50
C PHE A 316 -8.58 6.98 4.83
N ARG A 317 -9.73 7.07 4.16
CA ARG A 317 -10.52 5.89 3.72
C ARG A 317 -10.42 5.56 2.23
N VAL A 318 -9.78 6.44 1.46
CA VAL A 318 -9.68 6.33 0.00
C VAL A 318 -8.85 5.13 -0.46
N PRO A 319 -7.67 4.82 0.14
CA PRO A 319 -6.80 3.77 -0.40
C PRO A 319 -7.47 2.39 -0.45
N GLY A 320 -7.24 1.67 -1.54
CA GLY A 320 -7.60 0.25 -1.65
C GLY A 320 -6.56 -0.65 -0.97
N ALA A 321 -6.94 -1.88 -0.63
CA ALA A 321 -6.02 -2.90 -0.12
C ALA A 321 -4.94 -3.30 -1.15
N ASP A 322 -5.12 -2.96 -2.42
CA ASP A 322 -4.16 -3.15 -3.50
C ASP A 322 -3.11 -2.03 -3.58
N ALA A 323 -3.34 -0.90 -2.90
CA ALA A 323 -2.40 0.20 -2.85
C ALA A 323 -1.14 -0.14 -2.03
N SER A 324 -0.03 0.47 -2.43
CA SER A 324 1.19 0.46 -1.64
C SER A 324 1.08 1.46 -0.50
N ILE A 325 1.18 0.97 0.73
CA ILE A 325 1.22 1.81 1.93
C ILE A 325 2.37 2.84 1.90
N TYR A 326 3.52 2.51 1.30
CA TYR A 326 4.64 3.45 1.19
C TYR A 326 4.29 4.65 0.33
N LEU A 327 3.65 4.42 -0.81
CA LEU A 327 3.22 5.47 -1.73
C LEU A 327 2.03 6.26 -1.18
N VAL A 328 1.06 5.58 -0.55
CA VAL A 328 -0.05 6.21 0.17
C VAL A 328 0.49 7.18 1.22
N MET A 329 1.41 6.71 2.08
CA MET A 329 1.99 7.54 3.14
C MET A 329 2.85 8.67 2.57
N THR A 330 3.58 8.43 1.49
CA THR A 330 4.36 9.47 0.80
C THR A 330 3.45 10.59 0.29
N ALA A 331 2.37 10.25 -0.40
CA ALA A 331 1.40 11.19 -0.92
C ALA A 331 0.69 11.97 0.20
N VAL A 332 0.28 11.27 1.27
CA VAL A 332 -0.31 11.88 2.47
C VAL A 332 0.66 12.88 3.11
N ILE A 333 1.93 12.51 3.27
CA ILE A 333 2.94 13.36 3.88
C ILE A 333 3.20 14.61 3.04
N TYR A 334 3.41 14.48 1.73
CA TYR A 334 3.68 15.63 0.87
C TYR A 334 2.46 16.55 0.73
N SER A 335 1.26 15.98 0.63
CA SER A 335 0.02 16.76 0.60
C SER A 335 -0.21 17.50 1.92
N GLY A 336 0.02 16.84 3.05
CA GLY A 336 -0.14 17.45 4.36
C GLY A 336 0.92 18.49 4.67
N LEU A 337 2.17 18.28 4.24
CA LEU A 337 3.21 19.31 4.26
C LEU A 337 2.78 20.52 3.43
N ALA A 338 2.29 20.33 2.20
CA ALA A 338 1.79 21.42 1.37
C ALA A 338 0.62 22.17 2.03
N GLY A 339 -0.28 21.44 2.72
CA GLY A 339 -1.33 22.04 3.54
C GLY A 339 -0.80 22.92 4.66
N ILE A 340 0.16 22.42 5.44
CA ILE A 340 0.80 23.20 6.52
C ILE A 340 1.51 24.46 6.01
N HIS A 341 2.05 24.45 4.78
CA HIS A 341 2.67 25.66 4.22
C HIS A 341 1.63 26.66 3.68
N ASN A 342 0.46 26.18 3.28
CA ASN A 342 -0.61 26.98 2.69
C ASN A 342 -1.73 27.18 3.72
N ASP A 343 -1.54 28.13 4.64
CA ASP A 343 -2.45 28.40 5.77
C ASP A 343 -3.91 28.76 5.38
N CYS A 344 -4.22 28.90 4.08
CA CYS A 344 -5.52 29.30 3.55
C CYS A 344 -6.09 28.36 2.47
N LEU A 345 -5.82 27.05 2.54
CA LEU A 345 -6.45 26.09 1.63
C LEU A 345 -7.98 26.09 1.80
N ASN A 346 -8.68 26.66 0.81
CA ASN A 346 -10.12 26.51 0.68
C ASN A 346 -10.43 25.13 0.10
N LEU A 347 -11.13 24.31 0.88
CA LEU A 347 -11.67 23.04 0.38
C LEU A 347 -12.96 23.27 -0.39
N ASP A 348 -12.99 22.80 -1.63
CA ASP A 348 -14.25 22.49 -2.31
C ASP A 348 -14.73 21.12 -1.84
N THR A 349 -15.59 21.09 -0.83
CA THR A 349 -16.17 19.85 -0.28
C THR A 349 -17.13 19.16 -1.25
N ASN A 350 -17.42 19.76 -2.42
CA ASN A 350 -18.17 19.11 -3.50
C ASN A 350 -17.27 18.49 -4.57
N LYS A 351 -15.93 18.61 -4.43
CA LYS A 351 -14.97 18.00 -5.36
C LYS A 351 -15.12 16.48 -5.33
N ASN A 352 -15.50 15.89 -6.45
CA ASN A 352 -15.58 14.44 -6.60
C ASN A 352 -14.18 13.82 -6.72
N ILE A 353 -14.04 12.61 -6.21
CA ILE A 353 -12.89 11.76 -6.49
C ILE A 353 -12.99 11.30 -7.95
N LEU A 354 -11.88 11.31 -8.69
CA LEU A 354 -11.87 10.84 -10.08
C LEU A 354 -12.19 9.33 -10.12
N LEU A 355 -13.02 8.92 -11.08
CA LEU A 355 -13.54 7.55 -11.16
C LEU A 355 -12.90 6.73 -12.30
N SER A 356 -11.83 7.24 -12.89
CA SER A 356 -11.06 6.56 -13.93
C SER A 356 -9.55 6.61 -13.66
N PHE A 357 -8.89 5.48 -13.89
CA PHE A 357 -7.42 5.40 -13.81
C PHE A 357 -6.75 6.36 -14.79
N SER A 358 -7.29 6.50 -16.01
CA SER A 358 -6.77 7.42 -17.03
C SER A 358 -6.83 8.88 -16.58
N GLU A 359 -7.89 9.28 -15.88
CA GLU A 359 -8.03 10.65 -15.35
C GLU A 359 -7.06 10.88 -14.19
N ALA A 360 -6.91 9.90 -13.30
CA ALA A 360 -6.00 9.98 -12.17
C ALA A 360 -4.52 10.09 -12.60
N ILE A 361 -4.10 9.33 -13.61
CA ILE A 361 -2.72 9.44 -14.12
C ILE A 361 -2.47 10.77 -14.84
N LEU A 362 -3.49 11.35 -15.47
CA LEU A 362 -3.40 12.65 -16.11
C LEU A 362 -3.31 13.78 -15.06
N ALA A 363 -4.10 13.68 -13.99
CA ALA A 363 -4.00 14.57 -12.84
C ALA A 363 -2.60 14.49 -12.20
N PHE A 364 -2.10 13.26 -11.97
CA PHE A 364 -0.74 13.03 -11.48
C PHE A 364 0.33 13.65 -12.39
N LYS A 365 0.21 13.47 -13.72
CA LYS A 365 1.14 14.03 -14.72
C LYS A 365 1.17 15.56 -14.71
N ASN A 366 0.00 16.18 -14.56
CA ASN A 366 -0.16 17.63 -14.65
C ASN A 366 0.05 18.36 -13.31
N SER A 367 0.14 17.63 -12.20
CA SER A 367 0.31 18.23 -10.87
C SER A 367 1.73 18.76 -10.65
N SER A 368 1.85 20.08 -10.45
CA SER A 368 3.11 20.70 -10.05
C SER A 368 3.57 20.21 -8.68
N LEU A 369 2.63 20.07 -7.72
CA LEU A 369 2.95 19.58 -6.37
C LEU A 369 3.60 18.20 -6.42
N VAL A 370 3.02 17.26 -7.16
CA VAL A 370 3.54 15.88 -7.26
C VAL A 370 4.95 15.91 -7.86
N LYS A 371 5.13 16.64 -8.95
CA LYS A 371 6.41 16.75 -9.64
C LYS A 371 7.50 17.38 -8.75
N GLU A 372 7.18 18.43 -8.02
CA GLU A 372 8.09 19.09 -7.07
C GLU A 372 8.43 18.16 -5.88
N SER A 373 7.44 17.43 -5.37
CA SER A 373 7.60 16.53 -4.22
C SER A 373 8.51 15.34 -4.54
N LEU A 374 8.30 14.68 -5.69
CA LEU A 374 9.05 13.50 -6.10
C LEU A 374 10.38 13.86 -6.79
N GLY A 375 10.39 14.95 -7.55
CA GLY A 375 11.39 15.26 -8.56
C GLY A 375 11.04 14.69 -9.93
N SER A 376 11.46 15.38 -11.00
CA SER A 376 11.04 15.11 -12.38
C SER A 376 11.26 13.67 -12.86
N GLU A 377 12.42 13.06 -12.56
CA GLU A 377 12.72 11.69 -13.04
C GLU A 377 11.85 10.63 -12.37
N VAL A 378 11.61 10.76 -11.06
CA VAL A 378 10.77 9.83 -10.29
C VAL A 378 9.31 9.99 -10.69
N HIS A 379 8.84 11.23 -10.83
CA HIS A 379 7.51 11.55 -11.34
C HIS A 379 7.26 10.93 -12.71
N GLU A 380 8.18 11.12 -13.66
CA GLU A 380 8.09 10.54 -14.99
C GLU A 380 8.11 9.00 -14.96
N HIS A 381 8.97 8.40 -14.15
CA HIS A 381 9.04 6.95 -14.00
C HIS A 381 7.71 6.34 -13.54
N PHE A 382 7.07 6.90 -12.51
CA PHE A 382 5.77 6.41 -12.03
C PHE A 382 4.65 6.63 -13.05
N TYR A 383 4.67 7.76 -13.76
CA TYR A 383 3.74 8.03 -14.85
C TYR A 383 3.85 6.99 -15.96
N THR A 384 5.07 6.68 -16.41
CA THR A 384 5.34 5.68 -17.45
C THR A 384 4.91 4.26 -17.05
N ILE A 385 5.08 3.89 -15.78
CA ILE A 385 4.55 2.62 -15.25
C ILE A 385 3.03 2.59 -15.34
N ALA A 386 2.36 3.67 -14.94
CA ALA A 386 0.89 3.76 -14.98
C ALA A 386 0.34 3.70 -16.41
N GLN A 387 1.00 4.37 -17.36
CA GLN A 387 0.63 4.31 -18.77
C GLN A 387 0.72 2.89 -19.33
N ASN A 388 1.74 2.13 -18.94
CA ASN A 388 1.89 0.75 -19.38
C ASN A 388 0.76 -0.17 -18.91
N GLU A 389 0.22 0.07 -17.71
CA GLU A 389 -0.94 -0.67 -17.22
C GLU A 389 -2.18 -0.42 -18.12
N ILE A 390 -2.41 0.83 -18.54
CA ILE A 390 -3.49 1.16 -19.50
C ILE A 390 -3.27 0.44 -20.84
N LEU A 391 -2.04 0.50 -21.36
CA LEU A 391 -1.70 -0.16 -22.63
C LEU A 391 -1.79 -1.68 -22.55
N SER A 392 -1.52 -2.26 -21.39
CA SER A 392 -1.69 -3.70 -21.14
C SER A 392 -3.18 -4.05 -21.15
N PHE A 393 -4.01 -3.30 -20.40
CA PHE A 393 -5.44 -3.52 -20.37
C PHE A 393 -6.11 -3.35 -21.73
N SER A 394 -5.74 -2.32 -22.50
CA SER A 394 -6.37 -2.02 -23.80
C SER A 394 -6.17 -3.10 -24.87
N LYS A 395 -5.28 -4.09 -24.62
CA LYS A 395 -5.06 -5.24 -25.50
C LYS A 395 -6.01 -6.41 -25.22
N HIS A 396 -6.78 -6.35 -24.14
CA HIS A 396 -7.69 -7.42 -23.74
C HIS A 396 -9.08 -7.17 -24.30
N ILE A 397 -9.71 -8.22 -24.83
CA ILE A 397 -11.13 -8.23 -25.18
C ILE A 397 -11.88 -8.93 -24.06
N THR A 398 -12.85 -8.25 -23.47
CA THR A 398 -13.63 -8.74 -22.34
C THR A 398 -14.91 -9.44 -22.78
N ASP A 399 -15.44 -10.30 -21.91
CA ASP A 399 -16.78 -10.88 -22.07
C ASP A 399 -17.87 -9.82 -22.24
N PHE A 400 -17.72 -8.66 -21.59
CA PHE A 400 -18.65 -7.54 -21.74
C PHE A 400 -18.67 -7.05 -23.19
N GLU A 401 -17.49 -6.82 -23.79
CA GLU A 401 -17.36 -6.38 -25.17
C GLU A 401 -17.93 -7.43 -26.14
N LEU A 402 -17.60 -8.70 -25.96
CA LEU A 402 -18.12 -9.78 -26.80
C LEU A 402 -19.65 -9.88 -26.70
N LYS A 403 -20.21 -9.93 -25.48
CA LYS A 403 -21.67 -10.03 -25.27
C LYS A 403 -22.42 -8.83 -25.84
N ARG A 404 -21.82 -7.64 -25.80
CA ARG A 404 -22.45 -6.40 -26.23
C ARG A 404 -22.29 -6.10 -27.72
N TYR A 405 -21.15 -6.40 -28.32
CA TYR A 405 -20.83 -5.92 -29.68
C TYR A 405 -20.86 -7.02 -30.74
N PHE A 406 -20.60 -8.29 -30.39
CA PHE A 406 -20.38 -9.37 -31.37
C PHE A 406 -21.54 -9.60 -32.35
N LYS A 407 -22.79 -9.35 -31.94
CA LYS A 407 -23.98 -9.49 -32.81
C LYS A 407 -24.44 -8.19 -33.46
N HIS A 408 -23.85 -7.06 -33.10
CA HIS A 408 -24.33 -5.72 -33.47
C HIS A 408 -23.32 -4.92 -34.31
N CYS A 409 -22.06 -5.33 -34.32
CA CYS A 409 -21.02 -4.90 -35.26
C CYS A 409 -20.84 -5.98 -36.33
#